data_AF-A0A2E6MV30-F1
#
_entry.id   AF-A0A2E6MV30-F1
#
_cell.length_a   1.000
_cell.length_b   1.000
_cell.length_c   1.000
_cell.angle_alpha   90.00
_cell.angle_beta   90.00
_cell.angle_gamma   90.00
#
_symmetry.space_group_name_H-M   'P 1'
#
loop_
_entity.id
_entity.type
_entity.pdbx_description
1 polymer ?
#
loop_
_entity_poly.entity_id
_entity_poly.type
_entity_poly.pdbx_seq_one_letter_code
_entity_poly.pdbx_strand_id
1 'polypeptide(L)'
;MPFLQTNLLLWLIVCPLLLTLTACSSESETTAWPKVELKGAEDKVLLKSSYEVLIDGQKAGYMLLDAKSDEKAGEVYGMWFTALKFRRGEDITSTLQDIHFVETPEGVLKSITVDSSAVPSSTKIATVVGETLEYREEQSEEVINGQKPWPAGVLGPLAIDMSLIKKPMQPGETREFSNVEPSSLSPYQQTLTAADFEEVDGQSLLRIDVVSASGDISMEGVLWVDEKGVTVKASYPQMSMEVVLTERTEATVMTSNDSLPTLDLNEVSLVEVLGIYEQDSTSQKYTLRSELTDLTDLFPTTDYQQVSMTSEDEVEIATSDKATESEMSEQEIPESYLAASALVNVEHTGIQAKVQELTKGLESDSEKLAAIHLFVNEHMSQKSYSKAMASAADAYESQEGDCTEHACLLAAMARAVGIPTRMAAGFVAVPDGAAMFLSYHMWNESYINGQWVPSDGTRPVAKPRWSRYIKISDTALSSEDDQQYALKALLLLGDLQVYSK
;
A
#
# COMPACT_ATOMS: atom_id res chain seq x y z
N MET A 1 -1.05 -8.47 -28.19
CA MET A 1 -1.84 -8.75 -26.99
C MET A 1 -0.97 -9.56 -26.03
N PRO A 2 0.07 -8.93 -25.44
CA PRO A 2 0.54 -9.39 -24.14
C PRO A 2 -0.58 -9.13 -23.11
N PHE A 3 -0.71 -10.03 -22.15
CA PHE A 3 -1.33 -9.75 -20.86
C PHE A 3 -0.22 -9.96 -19.84
N LEU A 4 -0.03 -9.02 -18.90
CA LEU A 4 1.00 -9.17 -17.87
C LEU A 4 0.51 -10.22 -16.84
N GLN A 5 1.31 -11.27 -16.62
CA GLN A 5 1.05 -12.44 -15.75
C GLN A 5 2.07 -12.49 -14.59
N THR A 6 1.82 -13.14 -13.41
CA THR A 6 2.32 -12.45 -12.19
C THR A 6 2.79 -13.22 -10.83
N ASN A 7 2.87 -12.68 -9.55
CA ASN A 7 3.70 -13.17 -8.34
C ASN A 7 3.08 -13.05 -6.91
N LEU A 8 3.70 -13.72 -5.92
CA LEU A 8 3.47 -13.84 -4.46
C LEU A 8 4.43 -13.04 -3.56
N LEU A 9 5.75 -13.31 -3.64
CA LEU A 9 6.73 -13.03 -2.56
C LEU A 9 6.79 -11.54 -2.18
N LEU A 10 6.41 -10.68 -3.13
CA LEU A 10 6.26 -9.25 -2.98
C LEU A 10 5.13 -8.85 -2.01
N TRP A 11 3.95 -9.48 -2.09
CA TRP A 11 2.74 -9.06 -1.36
C TRP A 11 2.88 -9.12 0.17
N LEU A 12 3.67 -10.07 0.69
CA LEU A 12 3.91 -10.26 2.13
C LEU A 12 4.95 -9.26 2.70
N ILE A 13 5.38 -8.30 1.86
CA ILE A 13 6.14 -7.10 2.22
C ILE A 13 5.39 -5.84 1.75
N VAL A 14 4.75 -5.89 0.57
CA VAL A 14 3.94 -4.79 0.00
C VAL A 14 2.74 -4.45 0.86
N CYS A 15 1.93 -5.40 1.32
CA CYS A 15 0.78 -5.07 2.15
C CYS A 15 1.16 -4.36 3.46
N PRO A 16 2.15 -4.82 4.26
CA PRO A 16 2.62 -4.04 5.39
C PRO A 16 3.25 -2.69 4.98
N LEU A 17 3.98 -2.60 3.87
CA LEU A 17 4.57 -1.33 3.41
C LEU A 17 3.51 -0.30 2.95
N LEU A 18 2.47 -0.74 2.22
CA LEU A 18 1.32 0.06 1.79
C LEU A 18 0.54 0.61 2.98
N LEU A 19 0.29 -0.25 3.96
CA LEU A 19 -0.32 0.17 5.21
C LEU A 19 0.55 1.24 5.87
N THR A 20 1.89 1.15 5.86
CA THR A 20 2.76 2.22 6.41
C THR A 20 2.96 3.48 5.55
N LEU A 21 2.54 3.48 4.27
CA LEU A 21 2.43 4.70 3.47
C LEU A 21 1.18 5.51 3.83
N THR A 22 0.14 4.84 4.30
CA THR A 22 -1.16 5.43 4.68
C THR A 22 -1.32 5.56 6.20
N ALA A 23 -0.53 4.84 6.99
CA ALA A 23 -0.61 4.78 8.43
C ALA A 23 0.74 5.03 9.10
N CYS A 24 0.66 5.56 10.31
CA CYS A 24 1.78 5.76 11.22
C CYS A 24 1.70 4.84 12.45
N SER A 25 2.79 4.79 13.21
CA SER A 25 3.09 3.70 14.13
C SER A 25 3.01 4.08 15.60
N SER A 26 2.58 3.12 16.42
CA SER A 26 2.82 3.07 17.86
C SER A 26 3.39 1.69 18.25
N GLU A 27 4.17 1.60 19.34
CA GLU A 27 4.50 0.29 19.91
C GLU A 27 3.22 -0.44 20.36
N SER A 28 2.99 -1.65 19.86
CA SER A 28 1.90 -2.51 20.32
C SER A 28 2.21 -3.04 21.73
N GLU A 29 1.24 -2.95 22.65
CA GLU A 29 1.30 -3.76 23.87
C GLU A 29 1.45 -5.24 23.51
N THR A 30 2.20 -5.99 24.31
CA THR A 30 2.52 -7.39 24.01
C THR A 30 1.30 -8.31 24.20
N THR A 31 0.51 -8.50 23.14
CA THR A 31 -0.63 -9.41 23.11
C THR A 31 -0.19 -10.82 23.49
N ALA A 32 -0.76 -11.36 24.57
CA ALA A 32 -0.38 -12.67 25.10
C ALA A 32 -0.97 -13.80 24.23
N TRP A 33 -0.19 -14.24 23.23
CA TRP A 33 -0.55 -15.24 22.22
C TRP A 33 -1.37 -16.45 22.72
N PRO A 34 -2.41 -16.87 21.99
CA PRO A 34 -3.03 -18.17 22.21
C PRO A 34 -2.02 -19.29 21.88
N LYS A 35 -1.74 -20.15 22.87
CA LYS A 35 -0.83 -21.30 22.65
C LYS A 35 -1.50 -22.35 21.77
N VAL A 36 -1.09 -22.41 20.50
CA VAL A 36 -1.38 -23.53 19.61
C VAL A 36 -0.61 -24.77 20.10
N GLU A 37 -1.27 -25.61 20.91
CA GLU A 37 -0.69 -26.88 21.38
C GLU A 37 -0.62 -27.92 20.24
N LEU A 38 0.43 -27.80 19.43
CA LEU A 38 0.82 -28.78 18.41
C LEU A 38 1.15 -30.13 19.07
N LYS A 39 0.17 -31.05 19.09
CA LYS A 39 0.34 -32.41 19.59
C LYS A 39 1.12 -33.24 18.56
N GLY A 40 2.41 -33.40 18.82
CA GLY A 40 3.38 -33.92 17.85
C GLY A 40 2.98 -35.21 17.13
N ALA A 41 3.01 -35.13 15.81
CA ALA A 41 3.19 -36.27 14.93
C ALA A 41 4.70 -36.49 14.69
N GLU A 42 5.06 -37.15 13.60
CA GLU A 42 6.46 -37.20 13.13
C GLU A 42 6.70 -36.02 12.18
N ASP A 43 6.63 -34.81 12.75
CA ASP A 43 6.72 -33.52 12.05
C ASP A 43 8.01 -33.43 11.22
N LYS A 44 7.87 -33.54 9.90
CA LYS A 44 8.98 -33.40 8.96
C LYS A 44 9.10 -31.96 8.52
N VAL A 45 10.23 -31.33 8.86
CA VAL A 45 10.59 -29.99 8.36
C VAL A 45 10.73 -30.05 6.83
N LEU A 46 10.04 -29.14 6.13
CA LEU A 46 10.09 -29.01 4.68
C LEU A 46 11.02 -27.88 4.26
N LEU A 47 10.89 -26.71 4.90
CA LEU A 47 11.62 -25.50 4.58
C LEU A 47 11.90 -24.69 5.85
N LYS A 48 13.07 -24.08 5.91
CA LYS A 48 13.45 -23.05 6.89
C LYS A 48 14.31 -22.02 6.18
N SER A 49 13.73 -20.87 5.86
CA SER A 49 14.42 -19.75 5.21
C SER A 49 14.39 -18.51 6.10
N SER A 50 15.31 -17.60 5.85
CA SER A 50 15.42 -16.33 6.56
C SER A 50 16.03 -15.33 5.60
N TYR A 51 15.39 -14.18 5.44
CA TYR A 51 15.74 -13.19 4.43
C TYR A 51 15.94 -11.83 5.09
N GLU A 52 16.94 -11.09 4.63
CA GLU A 52 17.04 -9.65 4.81
C GLU A 52 16.17 -8.95 3.75
N VAL A 53 15.49 -7.87 4.14
CA VAL A 53 14.70 -7.03 3.23
C VAL A 53 15.43 -5.69 3.06
N LEU A 54 15.70 -5.32 1.81
CA LEU A 54 16.33 -4.07 1.40
C LEU A 54 15.34 -3.20 0.61
N ILE A 55 15.37 -1.89 0.81
CA ILE A 55 14.67 -0.88 0.00
C ILE A 55 15.70 0.21 -0.34
N ASP A 56 15.86 0.54 -1.62
CA ASP A 56 16.93 1.42 -2.14
C ASP A 56 18.34 0.99 -1.66
N GLY A 57 18.57 -0.33 -1.64
CA GLY A 57 19.79 -0.94 -1.10
C GLY A 57 20.00 -0.79 0.41
N GLN A 58 19.10 -0.11 1.14
CA GLN A 58 19.17 0.07 2.59
C GLN A 58 18.33 -0.99 3.33
N LYS A 59 18.83 -1.46 4.47
CA LYS A 59 18.18 -2.50 5.27
C LYS A 59 16.86 -1.98 5.88
N ALA A 60 15.75 -2.52 5.38
CA ALA A 60 14.40 -2.25 5.86
C ALA A 60 13.95 -3.24 6.94
N GLY A 61 14.46 -4.48 6.94
CA GLY A 61 14.01 -5.49 7.89
C GLY A 61 14.41 -6.93 7.58
N TYR A 62 13.58 -7.88 8.02
CA TYR A 62 13.73 -9.30 7.76
C TYR A 62 12.39 -10.00 7.50
N MET A 63 12.46 -11.17 6.86
CA MET A 63 11.36 -12.11 6.69
C MET A 63 11.81 -13.53 7.05
N LEU A 64 11.01 -14.26 7.82
CA LEU A 64 11.26 -15.63 8.27
C LEU A 64 10.21 -16.57 7.70
N LEU A 65 10.63 -17.75 7.22
CA LEU A 65 9.74 -18.78 6.69
C LEU A 65 10.07 -20.13 7.34
N ASP A 66 9.08 -20.72 8.01
CA ASP A 66 9.10 -22.10 8.52
C ASP A 66 7.97 -22.92 7.89
N ALA A 67 8.28 -24.11 7.38
CA ALA A 67 7.29 -25.07 6.89
C ALA A 67 7.57 -26.50 7.36
N LYS A 68 6.51 -27.24 7.68
CA LYS A 68 6.55 -28.65 8.09
C LYS A 68 5.34 -29.42 7.54
N SER A 69 5.49 -30.72 7.29
CA SER A 69 4.38 -31.63 7.02
C SER A 69 4.06 -32.50 8.22
N ASP A 70 2.76 -32.62 8.55
CA ASP A 70 2.23 -33.70 9.37
C ASP A 70 1.75 -34.82 8.44
N GLU A 71 2.55 -35.90 8.35
CA GLU A 71 2.25 -37.06 7.50
C GLU A 71 1.05 -37.90 8.00
N LYS A 72 0.52 -37.64 9.22
CA LYS A 72 -0.66 -38.31 9.80
C LYS A 72 -1.94 -37.50 9.58
N ALA A 73 -1.87 -36.18 9.65
CA ALA A 73 -2.97 -35.29 9.27
C ALA A 73 -3.14 -35.22 7.75
N GLY A 74 -2.05 -35.38 6.98
CA GLY A 74 -2.04 -35.16 5.54
C GLY A 74 -2.06 -33.67 5.21
N GLU A 75 -1.29 -32.88 5.96
CA GLU A 75 -1.33 -31.42 5.95
C GLU A 75 0.09 -30.83 5.98
N VAL A 76 0.24 -29.67 5.35
CA VAL A 76 1.42 -28.81 5.47
C VAL A 76 1.06 -27.61 6.33
N TYR A 77 1.86 -27.37 7.36
CA TYR A 77 1.74 -26.21 8.24
C TYR A 77 2.89 -25.25 7.93
N GLY A 78 2.56 -24.00 7.64
CA GLY A 78 3.52 -22.93 7.37
C GLY A 78 3.33 -21.71 8.27
N MET A 79 4.41 -20.99 8.48
CA MET A 79 4.47 -19.73 9.21
C MET A 79 5.41 -18.78 8.46
N TRP A 80 4.93 -17.60 8.09
CA TRP A 80 5.74 -16.49 7.60
C TRP A 80 5.70 -15.35 8.63
N PHE A 81 6.85 -14.80 9.00
CA PHE A 81 6.94 -13.65 9.89
C PHE A 81 7.79 -12.56 9.24
N THR A 82 7.19 -11.40 8.96
CA THR A 82 7.84 -10.21 8.40
C THR A 82 8.00 -9.16 9.49
N ALA A 83 9.18 -8.54 9.58
CA ALA A 83 9.47 -7.44 10.49
C ALA A 83 10.23 -6.33 9.75
N LEU A 84 9.62 -5.14 9.63
CA LEU A 84 10.18 -3.96 8.98
C LEU A 84 10.38 -2.83 10.00
N LYS A 85 11.42 -2.00 9.81
CA LYS A 85 11.72 -0.82 10.64
C LYS A 85 12.49 0.24 9.84
N PHE A 86 11.94 1.45 9.76
CA PHE A 86 12.46 2.57 8.99
C PHE A 86 12.08 3.91 9.65
N ARG A 87 12.69 5.01 9.21
CA ARG A 87 12.27 6.37 9.59
C ARG A 87 11.10 6.85 8.71
N ARG A 88 10.34 7.80 9.23
CA ARG A 88 9.54 8.76 8.45
C ARG A 88 9.84 10.16 8.98
N GLY A 89 10.98 10.72 8.58
CA GLY A 89 11.55 11.94 9.14
C GLY A 89 12.22 11.73 10.50
N GLU A 90 11.74 12.42 11.53
CA GLU A 90 12.26 12.30 12.91
C GLU A 90 11.68 11.08 13.66
N ASP A 91 10.55 10.54 13.20
CA ASP A 91 9.86 9.39 13.79
C ASP A 91 10.35 8.05 13.23
N ILE A 92 10.19 6.97 14.02
CA ILE A 92 10.55 5.60 13.65
C ILE A 92 9.29 4.76 13.50
N THR A 93 9.04 4.27 12.29
CA THR A 93 7.99 3.29 12.02
C THR A 93 8.53 1.87 12.09
N SER A 94 7.78 0.99 12.74
CA SER A 94 8.03 -0.45 12.79
C SER A 94 6.74 -1.19 12.45
N THR A 95 6.84 -2.33 11.78
CA THR A 95 5.68 -3.14 11.39
C THR A 95 6.03 -4.61 11.42
N LEU A 96 5.18 -5.39 12.10
CA LEU A 96 5.26 -6.83 12.20
C LEU A 96 4.04 -7.43 11.51
N GLN A 97 4.23 -8.54 10.79
CA GLN A 97 3.17 -9.36 10.25
C GLN A 97 3.51 -10.83 10.51
N ASP A 98 2.61 -11.59 11.14
CA ASP A 98 2.73 -13.02 11.35
C ASP A 98 1.59 -13.75 10.63
N ILE A 99 1.92 -14.77 9.85
CA ILE A 99 1.00 -15.42 8.92
C ILE A 99 1.13 -16.93 9.07
N HIS A 100 0.14 -17.53 9.73
CA HIS A 100 0.05 -18.98 9.96
C HIS A 100 -0.94 -19.59 8.98
N PHE A 101 -0.60 -20.69 8.32
CA PHE A 101 -1.46 -21.30 7.32
C PHE A 101 -1.35 -22.82 7.28
N VAL A 102 -2.41 -23.44 6.76
CA VAL A 102 -2.51 -24.88 6.53
C VAL A 102 -2.86 -25.12 5.06
N GLU A 103 -2.08 -25.99 4.43
CA GLU A 103 -2.21 -26.41 3.02
C GLU A 103 -2.36 -27.94 2.92
N THR A 104 -2.83 -28.43 1.77
CA THR A 104 -2.66 -29.84 1.39
C THR A 104 -1.21 -30.13 0.97
N PRO A 105 -0.76 -31.41 0.87
CA PRO A 105 0.57 -31.74 0.37
C PRO A 105 0.86 -31.26 -1.06
N GLU A 106 -0.19 -31.01 -1.83
CA GLU A 106 -0.18 -30.43 -3.19
C GLU A 106 -0.02 -28.90 -3.17
N GLY A 107 -0.30 -28.24 -2.05
CA GLY A 107 -0.19 -26.78 -1.85
C GLY A 107 -1.53 -26.03 -1.84
N VAL A 108 -2.68 -26.73 -1.93
CA VAL A 108 -4.01 -26.08 -1.92
C VAL A 108 -4.32 -25.52 -0.54
N LEU A 109 -4.75 -24.26 -0.45
CA LEU A 109 -5.06 -23.60 0.82
C LEU A 109 -6.24 -24.28 1.54
N LYS A 110 -6.09 -24.47 2.85
CA LYS A 110 -7.18 -24.92 3.75
C LYS A 110 -7.60 -23.82 4.71
N SER A 111 -6.64 -23.15 5.34
CA SER A 111 -6.89 -22.02 6.25
C SER A 111 -5.67 -21.11 6.36
N ILE A 112 -5.90 -19.85 6.70
CA ILE A 112 -4.88 -18.84 6.93
C ILE A 112 -5.30 -17.92 8.08
N THR A 113 -4.33 -17.52 8.89
CA THR A 113 -4.44 -16.48 9.90
C THR A 113 -3.38 -15.44 9.61
N VAL A 114 -3.75 -14.16 9.62
CA VAL A 114 -2.87 -13.01 9.40
C VAL A 114 -3.03 -12.07 10.59
N ASP A 115 -1.98 -11.97 11.39
CA ASP A 115 -1.87 -11.02 12.49
C ASP A 115 -0.96 -9.86 12.03
N SER A 116 -1.49 -8.64 12.01
CA SER A 116 -0.80 -7.45 11.52
C SER A 116 -0.68 -6.39 12.61
N SER A 117 0.55 -5.94 12.87
CA SER A 117 0.84 -4.72 13.63
C SER A 117 0.92 -3.48 12.74
N ALA A 118 0.81 -3.62 11.41
CA ALA A 118 0.56 -2.48 10.54
C ALA A 118 -0.83 -1.91 10.88
N VAL A 119 -0.98 -0.60 10.86
CA VAL A 119 -2.12 0.07 11.47
C VAL A 119 -3.21 0.40 10.42
N PRO A 120 -4.53 0.27 10.74
CA PRO A 120 -5.12 -0.30 11.97
C PRO A 120 -4.78 -1.78 12.16
N SER A 121 -4.30 -2.12 13.36
CA SER A 121 -3.87 -3.48 13.68
C SER A 121 -5.06 -4.44 13.61
N SER A 122 -4.83 -5.61 13.02
CA SER A 122 -5.90 -6.53 12.66
C SER A 122 -5.46 -7.98 12.70
N THR A 123 -6.40 -8.84 13.10
CA THR A 123 -6.29 -10.30 13.05
C THR A 123 -7.34 -10.82 12.08
N LYS A 124 -6.92 -11.37 10.94
CA LYS A 124 -7.80 -12.01 9.96
C LYS A 124 -7.64 -13.51 10.04
N ILE A 125 -8.73 -14.24 10.25
CA ILE A 125 -8.78 -15.71 10.27
C ILE A 125 -9.71 -16.16 9.15
N ALA A 126 -9.23 -17.01 8.25
CA ALA A 126 -10.01 -17.50 7.11
C ALA A 126 -9.86 -19.00 6.89
N THR A 127 -10.92 -19.66 6.42
CA THR A 127 -10.98 -21.10 6.17
C THR A 127 -11.76 -21.40 4.89
N VAL A 128 -11.23 -22.31 4.07
CA VAL A 128 -11.83 -22.74 2.80
C VAL A 128 -12.86 -23.83 3.08
N VAL A 129 -14.13 -23.54 2.80
CA VAL A 129 -15.28 -24.42 2.99
C VAL A 129 -15.96 -24.66 1.64
N GLY A 130 -15.45 -25.66 0.91
CA GLY A 130 -15.92 -26.00 -0.44
C GLY A 130 -15.52 -24.95 -1.47
N GLU A 131 -16.51 -24.26 -2.04
CA GLU A 131 -16.34 -23.18 -3.03
C GLU A 131 -16.46 -21.78 -2.38
N THR A 132 -16.20 -21.70 -1.08
CA THR A 132 -16.38 -20.52 -0.24
C THR A 132 -15.17 -20.33 0.68
N LEU A 133 -14.77 -19.07 0.90
CA LEU A 133 -13.85 -18.69 1.96
C LEU A 133 -14.67 -18.02 3.06
N GLU A 134 -14.84 -18.71 4.19
CA GLU A 134 -15.40 -18.12 5.41
C GLU A 134 -14.27 -17.36 6.13
N TYR A 135 -14.52 -16.13 6.57
CA TYR A 135 -13.51 -15.31 7.24
C TYR A 135 -14.07 -14.46 8.38
N ARG A 136 -13.18 -14.14 9.32
CA ARG A 136 -13.41 -13.26 10.46
C ARG A 136 -12.24 -12.30 10.58
N GLU A 137 -12.53 -11.03 10.73
CA GLU A 137 -11.55 -9.96 10.87
C GLU A 137 -11.84 -9.19 12.16
N GLU A 138 -10.86 -9.16 13.07
CA GLU A 138 -10.88 -8.38 14.31
C GLU A 138 -10.01 -7.14 14.11
N GLN A 139 -10.55 -5.96 14.40
CA GLN A 139 -9.85 -4.68 14.28
C GLN A 139 -10.32 -3.74 15.39
N SER A 140 -9.45 -3.47 16.38
CA SER A 140 -9.80 -2.72 17.59
C SER A 140 -11.06 -3.29 18.30
N GLU A 141 -12.14 -2.53 18.44
CA GLU A 141 -13.42 -2.99 19.00
C GLU A 141 -14.37 -3.65 17.96
N GLU A 142 -14.04 -3.61 16.67
CA GLU A 142 -14.88 -4.16 15.59
C GLU A 142 -14.54 -5.62 15.24
N VAL A 143 -15.58 -6.41 14.94
CA VAL A 143 -15.46 -7.82 14.54
C VAL A 143 -16.33 -8.09 13.31
N ILE A 144 -15.71 -8.02 12.15
CA ILE A 144 -16.34 -8.32 10.86
C ILE A 144 -16.32 -9.85 10.67
N ASN A 145 -17.46 -10.42 10.24
CA ASN A 145 -17.55 -11.83 9.88
C ASN A 145 -18.19 -11.90 8.49
N GLY A 146 -17.58 -12.65 7.57
CA GLY A 146 -18.00 -12.68 6.18
C GLY A 146 -17.72 -14.01 5.50
N GLN A 147 -18.20 -14.12 4.26
CA GLN A 147 -17.88 -15.21 3.36
C GLN A 147 -17.81 -14.67 1.93
N LYS A 148 -16.83 -15.12 1.14
CA LYS A 148 -16.76 -14.79 -0.31
C LYS A 148 -16.56 -16.04 -1.17
N PRO A 149 -17.02 -16.05 -2.43
CA PRO A 149 -16.76 -17.15 -3.36
C PRO A 149 -15.26 -17.44 -3.46
N TRP A 150 -14.89 -18.72 -3.45
CA TRP A 150 -13.49 -19.15 -3.48
C TRP A 150 -13.25 -20.13 -4.63
N PRO A 151 -12.38 -19.81 -5.60
CA PRO A 151 -12.06 -20.72 -6.68
C PRO A 151 -11.44 -22.03 -6.16
N ALA A 152 -11.87 -23.16 -6.72
CA ALA A 152 -11.31 -24.45 -6.36
C ALA A 152 -9.83 -24.55 -6.77
N GLY A 153 -8.97 -24.95 -5.83
CA GLY A 153 -7.54 -25.19 -6.10
C GLY A 153 -6.62 -23.97 -5.93
N VAL A 154 -7.10 -22.84 -5.39
CA VAL A 154 -6.21 -21.73 -4.99
C VAL A 154 -5.18 -22.23 -3.96
N LEU A 155 -3.92 -21.95 -4.23
CA LEU A 155 -2.78 -22.41 -3.44
C LEU A 155 -2.47 -21.45 -2.28
N GLY A 156 -1.84 -21.99 -1.24
CA GLY A 156 -1.36 -21.21 -0.10
C GLY A 156 0.01 -20.54 -0.33
N PRO A 157 0.53 -19.81 0.68
CA PRO A 157 1.80 -19.09 0.59
C PRO A 157 3.05 -19.93 0.27
N LEU A 158 3.02 -21.27 0.33
CA LEU A 158 4.16 -22.12 -0.05
C LEU A 158 4.20 -22.51 -1.54
N ALA A 159 3.26 -22.02 -2.36
CA ALA A 159 3.10 -22.41 -3.76
C ALA A 159 4.39 -22.35 -4.60
N ILE A 160 5.13 -21.24 -4.54
CA ILE A 160 6.40 -21.07 -5.28
C ILE A 160 7.48 -21.98 -4.70
N ASP A 161 7.82 -21.81 -3.42
CA ASP A 161 8.96 -22.51 -2.79
C ASP A 161 8.81 -24.03 -2.92
N MET A 162 7.62 -24.58 -2.64
CA MET A 162 7.40 -26.01 -2.75
C MET A 162 7.36 -26.49 -4.21
N SER A 163 6.99 -25.64 -5.19
CA SER A 163 7.10 -25.99 -6.61
C SER A 163 8.55 -26.08 -7.06
N LEU A 164 9.38 -25.09 -6.67
CA LEU A 164 10.80 -25.04 -6.99
C LEU A 164 11.57 -26.16 -6.27
N ILE A 165 11.34 -26.38 -4.98
CA ILE A 165 12.03 -27.42 -4.19
C ILE A 165 11.62 -28.84 -4.60
N LYS A 166 10.33 -29.10 -4.90
CA LYS A 166 9.89 -30.43 -5.40
C LYS A 166 10.42 -30.72 -6.81
N LYS A 167 10.60 -29.69 -7.64
CA LYS A 167 11.09 -29.78 -9.02
C LYS A 167 11.72 -28.45 -9.42
N PRO A 168 13.06 -28.28 -9.34
CA PRO A 168 13.73 -27.08 -9.83
C PRO A 168 13.36 -26.80 -11.30
N MET A 169 13.18 -25.52 -11.65
CA MET A 169 12.89 -25.14 -13.04
C MET A 169 14.12 -25.34 -13.92
N GLN A 170 13.92 -25.37 -15.23
CA GLN A 170 14.98 -25.43 -16.23
C GLN A 170 14.82 -24.25 -17.20
N PRO A 171 15.90 -23.73 -17.81
CA PRO A 171 15.80 -22.62 -18.77
C PRO A 171 14.75 -22.87 -19.87
N GLY A 172 13.86 -21.90 -20.07
CA GLY A 172 12.71 -21.98 -20.95
C GLY A 172 11.49 -22.72 -20.39
N GLU A 173 11.49 -23.14 -19.13
CA GLU A 173 10.28 -23.63 -18.44
C GLU A 173 9.44 -22.43 -17.95
N THR A 174 8.14 -22.45 -18.23
CA THR A 174 7.15 -21.55 -17.65
C THR A 174 6.19 -22.33 -16.74
N ARG A 175 5.79 -21.76 -15.60
CA ARG A 175 4.79 -22.30 -14.68
C ARG A 175 3.79 -21.23 -14.28
N GLU A 176 2.51 -21.61 -14.21
CA GLU A 176 1.43 -20.73 -13.77
C GLU A 176 0.80 -21.27 -12.47
N PHE A 177 0.35 -20.38 -11.60
CA PHE A 177 -0.27 -20.71 -10.31
C PHE A 177 -1.44 -19.74 -10.03
N SER A 178 -2.35 -20.12 -9.14
CA SER A 178 -3.32 -19.19 -8.57
C SER A 178 -3.27 -19.31 -7.07
N ASN A 179 -2.95 -18.21 -6.39
CA ASN A 179 -2.55 -18.20 -4.99
C ASN A 179 -3.39 -17.19 -4.19
N VAL A 180 -3.43 -17.36 -2.87
CA VAL A 180 -3.98 -16.34 -1.95
C VAL A 180 -2.99 -15.20 -1.73
N GLU A 181 -3.45 -13.95 -1.83
CA GLU A 181 -2.81 -12.81 -1.15
C GLU A 181 -3.38 -12.78 0.29
N PRO A 182 -2.55 -12.94 1.34
CA PRO A 182 -3.05 -13.10 2.71
C PRO A 182 -3.86 -11.93 3.28
N SER A 183 -3.50 -10.69 2.96
CA SER A 183 -3.95 -9.48 3.67
C SER A 183 -5.35 -9.04 3.25
N SER A 184 -5.62 -9.11 1.95
CA SER A 184 -6.93 -8.95 1.32
C SER A 184 -7.71 -10.27 1.22
N LEU A 185 -7.07 -11.40 1.57
CA LEU A 185 -7.60 -12.76 1.46
C LEU A 185 -8.10 -13.07 0.04
N SER A 186 -7.45 -12.59 -1.02
CA SER A 186 -7.98 -12.64 -2.39
C SER A 186 -7.15 -13.52 -3.33
N PRO A 187 -7.78 -14.25 -4.28
CA PRO A 187 -7.02 -15.01 -5.27
C PRO A 187 -6.42 -14.07 -6.31
N TYR A 188 -5.15 -14.28 -6.64
CA TYR A 188 -4.48 -13.65 -7.78
C TYR A 188 -3.79 -14.72 -8.64
N GLN A 189 -3.31 -14.33 -9.83
CA GLN A 189 -2.68 -15.25 -10.80
C GLN A 189 -1.16 -15.11 -10.82
N GLN A 190 -0.47 -16.19 -11.22
CA GLN A 190 0.98 -16.19 -11.35
C GLN A 190 1.51 -16.68 -12.68
N THR A 191 2.70 -16.19 -13.02
CA THR A 191 3.59 -16.84 -13.98
C THR A 191 5.05 -16.66 -13.60
N LEU A 192 5.76 -17.78 -13.55
CA LEU A 192 7.20 -17.88 -13.39
C LEU A 192 7.77 -18.35 -14.74
N THR A 193 8.76 -17.64 -15.30
CA THR A 193 9.48 -18.07 -16.51
C THR A 193 10.97 -18.15 -16.24
N ALA A 194 11.57 -19.34 -16.37
CA ALA A 194 13.00 -19.51 -16.16
C ALA A 194 13.80 -19.03 -17.38
N ALA A 195 14.72 -18.10 -17.14
CA ALA A 195 15.75 -17.69 -18.08
C ALA A 195 16.97 -18.64 -17.97
N ASP A 196 18.15 -18.20 -18.41
CA ASP A 196 19.41 -18.92 -18.21
C ASP A 196 19.98 -18.74 -16.78
N PHE A 197 21.11 -19.39 -16.50
CA PHE A 197 21.85 -19.22 -15.25
C PHE A 197 22.74 -17.96 -15.29
N GLU A 198 22.80 -17.25 -14.16
CA GLU A 198 23.58 -16.03 -13.97
C GLU A 198 24.53 -16.15 -12.78
N GLU A 199 25.65 -15.43 -12.82
CA GLU A 199 26.58 -15.32 -11.68
C GLU A 199 26.18 -14.14 -10.78
N VAL A 200 25.57 -14.44 -9.64
CA VAL A 200 25.15 -13.47 -8.62
C VAL A 200 25.93 -13.74 -7.33
N ASP A 201 26.63 -12.72 -6.83
CA ASP A 201 27.47 -12.78 -5.63
C ASP A 201 28.49 -13.96 -5.59
N GLY A 202 28.93 -14.39 -6.77
CA GLY A 202 29.86 -15.52 -6.96
C GLY A 202 29.20 -16.91 -6.93
N GLN A 203 27.89 -16.98 -7.10
CA GLN A 203 27.12 -18.21 -7.24
C GLN A 203 26.39 -18.25 -8.59
N SER A 204 26.45 -19.39 -9.28
CA SER A 204 25.64 -19.66 -10.48
C SER A 204 24.22 -20.01 -10.05
N LEU A 205 23.26 -19.11 -10.30
CA LEU A 205 21.86 -19.24 -9.91
C LEU A 205 20.96 -19.18 -11.14
N LEU A 206 19.85 -19.93 -11.12
CA LEU A 206 18.84 -19.84 -12.17
C LEU A 206 18.06 -18.54 -12.00
N ARG A 207 18.09 -17.65 -13.01
CA ARG A 207 17.23 -16.48 -13.05
C ARG A 207 15.82 -16.90 -13.49
N ILE A 208 14.80 -16.46 -12.74
CA ILE A 208 13.39 -16.68 -13.06
C ILE A 208 12.69 -15.33 -13.06
N ASP A 209 12.09 -14.96 -14.21
CA ASP A 209 11.19 -13.82 -14.33
C ASP A 209 9.87 -14.13 -13.60
N VAL A 210 9.51 -13.29 -12.63
CA VAL A 210 8.30 -13.41 -11.81
C VAL A 210 7.73 -12.02 -11.42
N VAL A 211 7.06 -11.42 -12.40
CA VAL A 211 6.19 -10.23 -12.36
C VAL A 211 5.11 -10.35 -11.25
N SER A 212 4.58 -9.33 -10.53
CA SER A 212 3.75 -9.37 -9.26
C SER A 212 2.31 -8.70 -9.27
N ALA A 213 1.29 -9.18 -8.51
CA ALA A 213 -0.07 -9.46 -9.09
C ALA A 213 -1.43 -9.06 -8.40
N SER A 214 -2.39 -8.36 -9.05
CA SER A 214 -3.88 -8.53 -8.87
C SER A 214 -4.75 -7.55 -9.71
N GLY A 215 -5.91 -7.98 -10.22
CA GLY A 215 -6.91 -7.08 -10.85
C GLY A 215 -6.39 -6.37 -12.11
N ASP A 216 -6.56 -5.05 -12.18
CA ASP A 216 -5.95 -4.20 -13.22
C ASP A 216 -4.47 -3.87 -12.94
N ILE A 217 -3.88 -4.44 -11.89
CA ILE A 217 -2.53 -4.11 -11.42
C ILE A 217 -1.55 -5.28 -11.68
N SER A 218 -0.47 -4.94 -12.35
CA SER A 218 0.76 -5.73 -12.43
C SER A 218 1.95 -4.89 -11.94
N MET A 219 2.93 -5.57 -11.38
CA MET A 219 4.28 -5.09 -10.99
C MET A 219 5.26 -6.10 -11.62
N GLU A 220 6.57 -5.88 -11.73
CA GLU A 220 7.51 -6.89 -12.25
C GLU A 220 8.28 -7.57 -11.10
N GLY A 221 9.23 -8.48 -11.38
CA GLY A 221 10.05 -9.13 -10.35
C GLY A 221 10.95 -10.23 -10.89
N VAL A 222 12.04 -10.53 -10.15
CA VAL A 222 13.05 -11.54 -10.53
C VAL A 222 13.44 -12.35 -9.31
N LEU A 223 13.50 -13.68 -9.46
CA LEU A 223 14.08 -14.60 -8.47
C LEU A 223 15.39 -15.18 -9.01
N TRP A 224 16.39 -15.33 -8.14
CA TRP A 224 17.60 -16.12 -8.39
C TRP A 224 17.63 -17.32 -7.45
N VAL A 225 17.63 -18.51 -8.04
CA VAL A 225 17.30 -19.78 -7.35
C VAL A 225 18.45 -20.78 -7.47
N ASP A 226 18.76 -21.49 -6.38
CA ASP A 226 19.84 -22.48 -6.35
C ASP A 226 19.46 -23.82 -7.01
N GLU A 227 20.44 -24.72 -7.15
CA GLU A 227 20.26 -26.07 -7.72
C GLU A 227 19.21 -26.95 -6.99
N LYS A 228 18.77 -26.56 -5.78
CA LYS A 228 17.83 -27.28 -4.91
C LYS A 228 16.44 -26.64 -4.93
N GLY A 229 16.26 -25.56 -5.69
CA GLY A 229 15.00 -24.81 -5.75
C GLY A 229 14.82 -23.78 -4.64
N VAL A 230 15.86 -23.42 -3.90
CA VAL A 230 15.80 -22.38 -2.86
C VAL A 230 16.07 -21.01 -3.47
N THR A 231 15.16 -20.07 -3.26
CA THR A 231 15.37 -18.65 -3.61
C THR A 231 16.51 -18.09 -2.76
N VAL A 232 17.60 -17.65 -3.40
CA VAL A 232 18.75 -17.02 -2.73
C VAL A 232 18.60 -15.50 -2.74
N LYS A 233 18.03 -14.95 -3.81
CA LYS A 233 17.70 -13.52 -3.94
C LYS A 233 16.38 -13.34 -4.69
N ALA A 234 15.61 -12.32 -4.32
CA ALA A 234 14.55 -11.74 -5.13
C ALA A 234 14.79 -10.22 -5.29
N SER A 235 14.33 -9.65 -6.40
CA SER A 235 14.35 -8.21 -6.66
C SER A 235 13.04 -7.76 -7.31
N TYR A 236 12.56 -6.58 -6.92
CA TYR A 236 11.29 -6.00 -7.30
C TYR A 236 11.51 -4.53 -7.72
N PRO A 237 11.90 -4.31 -8.99
CA PRO A 237 12.46 -3.03 -9.44
C PRO A 237 11.51 -1.82 -9.29
N GLN A 238 10.20 -1.96 -9.48
CA GLN A 238 9.21 -0.88 -9.30
C GLN A 238 9.16 -0.28 -7.88
N MET A 239 9.80 -0.94 -6.91
CA MET A 239 9.86 -0.50 -5.52
C MET A 239 11.29 -0.34 -4.99
N SER A 240 12.30 -0.46 -5.86
CA SER A 240 13.72 -0.53 -5.47
C SER A 240 14.00 -1.56 -4.36
N MET A 241 13.20 -2.64 -4.30
CA MET A 241 13.17 -3.57 -3.17
C MET A 241 13.88 -4.89 -3.51
N GLU A 242 14.70 -5.39 -2.59
CA GLU A 242 15.37 -6.69 -2.70
C GLU A 242 15.16 -7.54 -1.45
N VAL A 243 15.17 -8.86 -1.62
CA VAL A 243 15.01 -9.84 -0.54
C VAL A 243 16.13 -10.86 -0.68
N VAL A 244 17.02 -10.96 0.31
CA VAL A 244 18.29 -11.72 0.21
C VAL A 244 18.38 -12.76 1.32
N LEU A 245 18.68 -14.01 0.97
CA LEU A 245 18.80 -15.13 1.91
C LEU A 245 19.97 -14.92 2.88
N THR A 246 19.70 -14.94 4.19
CA THR A 246 20.67 -14.67 5.27
C THR A 246 20.61 -15.71 6.40
N GLU A 247 21.58 -15.70 7.30
CA GLU A 247 21.60 -16.56 8.48
C GLU A 247 20.55 -16.11 9.53
N ARG A 248 19.69 -17.05 9.93
CA ARG A 248 18.55 -16.81 10.84
C ARG A 248 18.92 -16.16 12.17
N THR A 249 20.16 -16.27 12.62
CA THR A 249 20.66 -15.61 13.84
C THR A 249 20.53 -14.09 13.78
N GLU A 250 20.64 -13.46 12.61
CA GLU A 250 20.58 -12.00 12.47
C GLU A 250 19.17 -11.43 12.61
N ALA A 251 18.15 -12.16 12.13
CA ALA A 251 16.76 -11.73 12.21
C ALA A 251 16.27 -11.51 13.66
N THR A 252 16.85 -12.24 14.61
CA THR A 252 16.56 -12.12 16.05
C THR A 252 16.98 -10.78 16.68
N VAL A 253 17.72 -9.92 15.97
CA VAL A 253 18.44 -8.76 16.55
C VAL A 253 17.63 -7.45 16.51
N MET A 254 16.50 -7.39 15.78
CA MET A 254 15.69 -6.15 15.69
C MET A 254 15.13 -5.67 17.03
N THR A 255 15.02 -6.55 18.02
CA THR A 255 14.53 -6.26 19.38
C THR A 255 15.65 -5.86 20.37
N SER A 256 16.91 -5.76 19.92
CA SER A 256 18.06 -5.65 20.86
C SER A 256 19.18 -4.67 20.47
N ASN A 257 19.03 -3.85 19.43
CA ASN A 257 20.03 -2.84 19.03
C ASN A 257 19.40 -1.43 18.93
N ASP A 258 19.94 -0.49 19.72
CA ASP A 258 19.48 0.92 19.83
C ASP A 258 19.84 1.81 18.61
N SER A 259 20.30 1.23 17.50
CA SER A 259 20.58 1.99 16.28
C SER A 259 19.30 2.40 15.56
N LEU A 260 19.13 3.71 15.33
CA LEU A 260 18.12 4.24 14.40
C LEU A 260 18.28 3.56 13.03
N PRO A 261 17.18 3.20 12.33
CA PRO A 261 17.28 2.72 10.96
C PRO A 261 17.81 3.83 10.04
N THR A 262 18.64 3.48 9.07
CA THR A 262 19.20 4.46 8.12
C THR A 262 18.15 4.90 7.11
N LEU A 263 17.42 3.92 6.58
CA LEU A 263 16.31 4.08 5.64
C LEU A 263 15.25 5.02 6.21
N ASP A 264 14.86 6.03 5.42
CA ASP A 264 13.70 6.88 5.66
C ASP A 264 12.79 6.80 4.44
N LEU A 265 11.54 6.36 4.63
CA LEU A 265 10.61 6.28 3.51
C LEU A 265 10.27 7.65 2.94
N ASN A 266 10.32 8.72 3.74
CA ASN A 266 10.09 10.07 3.25
C ASN A 266 11.28 10.61 2.41
N GLU A 267 12.45 9.98 2.48
CA GLU A 267 13.63 10.31 1.65
C GLU A 267 13.62 9.47 0.36
N VAL A 268 13.43 8.14 0.46
CA VAL A 268 13.45 7.24 -0.72
C VAL A 268 12.17 7.27 -1.57
N SER A 269 11.10 7.92 -1.11
CA SER A 269 9.88 8.16 -1.91
C SER A 269 9.87 9.51 -2.64
N LEU A 270 11.02 10.18 -2.76
CA LEU A 270 11.14 11.47 -3.48
C LEU A 270 11.61 11.26 -4.91
N VAL A 271 10.78 11.65 -5.88
CA VAL A 271 11.13 11.60 -7.30
C VAL A 271 11.59 12.98 -7.76
N GLU A 272 12.85 13.11 -8.23
CA GLU A 272 13.38 14.40 -8.71
C GLU A 272 12.66 14.87 -9.99
N VAL A 273 12.20 16.13 -9.97
CA VAL A 273 11.62 16.82 -11.13
C VAL A 273 12.75 17.47 -11.92
N LEU A 274 13.25 16.75 -12.91
CA LEU A 274 14.35 17.16 -13.79
C LEU A 274 13.91 18.30 -14.72
N GLY A 275 14.86 19.18 -15.09
CA GLY A 275 14.63 20.28 -16.03
C GLY A 275 14.54 21.66 -15.35
N ILE A 276 13.68 22.55 -15.87
CA ILE A 276 13.42 23.87 -15.29
C ILE A 276 12.00 23.87 -14.73
N TYR A 277 11.86 24.11 -13.42
CA TYR A 277 10.57 24.15 -12.76
C TYR A 277 10.23 25.57 -12.27
N GLU A 278 9.25 26.22 -12.89
CA GLU A 278 8.82 27.57 -12.52
C GLU A 278 7.93 27.52 -11.26
N GLN A 279 8.56 27.54 -10.08
CA GLN A 279 7.90 27.43 -8.77
C GLN A 279 6.69 28.37 -8.55
N ASP A 280 6.68 29.54 -9.21
CA ASP A 280 5.63 30.54 -9.09
C ASP A 280 4.60 30.56 -10.24
N SER A 281 4.77 29.71 -11.26
CA SER A 281 3.79 29.55 -12.33
C SER A 281 2.43 29.10 -11.78
N THR A 282 1.34 29.46 -12.48
CA THR A 282 -0.03 29.01 -12.18
C THR A 282 -0.42 27.74 -12.94
N SER A 283 0.52 27.15 -13.68
CA SER A 283 0.34 25.91 -14.44
C SER A 283 1.70 25.27 -14.72
N GLN A 284 1.82 23.95 -14.58
CA GLN A 284 3.04 23.22 -14.92
C GLN A 284 2.77 22.26 -16.07
N LYS A 285 3.83 21.84 -16.76
CA LYS A 285 3.78 20.71 -17.68
C LYS A 285 4.92 19.75 -17.40
N TYR A 286 4.57 18.48 -17.27
CA TYR A 286 5.46 17.38 -17.02
C TYR A 286 5.44 16.39 -18.19
N THR A 287 6.56 15.72 -18.46
CA THR A 287 6.58 14.38 -19.05
C THR A 287 6.99 13.41 -17.95
N LEU A 288 6.19 12.35 -17.79
CA LEU A 288 6.42 11.23 -16.90
C LEU A 288 6.79 10.02 -17.77
N ARG A 289 7.78 9.24 -17.33
CA ARG A 289 8.25 8.02 -18.00
C ARG A 289 8.53 6.91 -17.01
N SER A 290 8.36 5.67 -17.44
CA SER A 290 8.71 4.48 -16.68
C SER A 290 9.21 3.41 -17.66
N GLU A 291 10.33 2.76 -17.34
CA GLU A 291 10.84 1.59 -18.08
C GLU A 291 10.23 0.28 -17.55
N LEU A 292 9.58 0.32 -16.38
CA LEU A 292 9.10 -0.82 -15.62
C LEU A 292 7.58 -0.86 -15.39
N THR A 293 6.84 0.22 -15.70
CA THR A 293 5.39 0.33 -15.42
C THR A 293 4.65 0.89 -16.63
N ASP A 294 3.61 0.21 -17.09
CA ASP A 294 2.67 0.78 -18.06
C ASP A 294 1.92 1.96 -17.41
N LEU A 295 2.06 3.15 -17.99
CA LEU A 295 1.47 4.38 -17.48
C LEU A 295 0.02 4.60 -17.97
N THR A 296 -0.48 3.71 -18.83
CA THR A 296 -1.86 3.76 -19.36
C THR A 296 -2.87 3.69 -18.21
N ASP A 297 -3.84 4.62 -18.22
CA ASP A 297 -4.92 4.75 -17.22
C ASP A 297 -4.46 4.83 -15.73
N LEU A 298 -3.18 5.13 -15.47
CA LEU A 298 -2.67 5.44 -14.13
C LEU A 298 -2.97 6.88 -13.67
N PHE A 299 -3.22 7.81 -14.60
CA PHE A 299 -3.43 9.23 -14.30
C PHE A 299 -4.80 9.70 -14.81
N PRO A 300 -5.76 10.05 -13.92
CA PRO A 300 -7.05 10.57 -14.35
C PRO A 300 -6.94 12.00 -14.91
N THR A 301 -7.72 12.29 -15.95
CA THR A 301 -8.01 13.68 -16.34
C THR A 301 -9.07 14.25 -15.39
N THR A 302 -8.87 15.50 -14.94
CA THR A 302 -9.75 16.23 -14.02
C THR A 302 -9.87 17.70 -14.44
N ASP A 303 -10.71 18.47 -13.74
CA ASP A 303 -10.80 19.93 -13.90
C ASP A 303 -9.43 20.63 -13.80
N TYR A 304 -8.50 20.12 -12.98
CA TYR A 304 -7.20 20.73 -12.67
C TYR A 304 -5.99 20.02 -13.31
N GLN A 305 -6.19 18.82 -13.88
CA GLN A 305 -5.15 17.98 -14.48
C GLN A 305 -5.60 17.46 -15.85
N GLN A 306 -4.82 17.73 -16.89
CA GLN A 306 -5.05 17.23 -18.25
C GLN A 306 -3.95 16.23 -18.59
N VAL A 307 -4.33 15.04 -19.05
CA VAL A 307 -3.42 13.92 -19.32
C VAL A 307 -3.39 13.64 -20.82
N SER A 308 -2.23 13.27 -21.36
CA SER A 308 -2.07 12.94 -22.78
C SER A 308 -0.97 11.88 -22.95
N MET A 309 -1.38 10.65 -23.21
CA MET A 309 -0.47 9.54 -23.48
C MET A 309 0.36 9.79 -24.75
N THR A 310 1.69 9.67 -24.64
CA THR A 310 2.59 9.56 -25.80
C THR A 310 2.69 8.10 -26.24
N SER A 311 2.85 7.19 -25.27
CA SER A 311 3.02 5.74 -25.43
C SER A 311 2.81 5.03 -24.08
N GLU A 312 2.79 3.70 -24.04
CA GLU A 312 2.62 2.89 -22.82
C GLU A 312 3.67 3.24 -21.74
N ASP A 313 4.86 3.69 -22.15
CA ASP A 313 6.00 4.11 -21.31
C ASP A 313 6.14 5.64 -21.09
N GLU A 314 5.33 6.49 -21.74
CA GLU A 314 5.43 7.95 -21.61
C GLU A 314 4.05 8.66 -21.62
N VAL A 315 3.84 9.53 -20.63
CA VAL A 315 2.65 10.41 -20.55
C VAL A 315 3.04 11.89 -20.35
N GLU A 316 2.39 12.80 -21.05
CA GLU A 316 2.39 14.22 -20.74
C GLU A 316 1.27 14.56 -19.75
N ILE A 317 1.59 15.32 -18.70
CA ILE A 317 0.61 15.82 -17.72
C ILE A 317 0.72 17.34 -17.65
N ALA A 318 -0.40 18.04 -17.78
CA ALA A 318 -0.50 19.49 -17.60
C ALA A 318 -1.43 19.81 -16.42
N THR A 319 -0.97 20.62 -15.48
CA THR A 319 -1.64 20.94 -14.21
C THR A 319 -1.90 22.44 -14.10
N SER A 320 -2.89 22.85 -13.32
CA SER A 320 -3.34 24.26 -13.25
C SER A 320 -3.78 24.67 -11.84
N ASP A 321 -3.53 25.92 -11.45
CA ASP A 321 -4.11 26.54 -10.25
C ASP A 321 -5.63 26.83 -10.40
N LYS A 322 -6.17 26.68 -11.61
CA LYS A 322 -7.58 26.91 -11.97
C LYS A 322 -8.21 25.68 -12.61
N ALA A 323 -9.47 25.43 -12.29
CA ALA A 323 -10.32 24.50 -13.04
C ALA A 323 -10.42 24.90 -14.52
N THR A 324 -10.53 23.89 -15.37
CA THR A 324 -10.83 24.01 -16.80
C THR A 324 -12.29 24.43 -16.99
N GLU A 325 -12.58 25.24 -18.01
CA GLU A 325 -13.96 25.60 -18.38
C GLU A 325 -14.65 24.41 -19.07
N SER A 326 -15.21 23.50 -18.28
CA SER A 326 -16.08 22.41 -18.73
C SER A 326 -17.56 22.85 -18.69
N GLU A 327 -18.42 22.21 -19.48
CA GLU A 327 -19.87 22.31 -19.26
C GLU A 327 -20.23 21.57 -17.97
N MET A 328 -21.09 22.18 -17.13
CA MET A 328 -21.57 21.57 -15.89
C MET A 328 -22.39 20.32 -16.20
N SER A 329 -21.80 19.15 -16.02
CA SER A 329 -22.54 17.88 -16.02
C SER A 329 -23.18 17.63 -14.65
N GLU A 330 -24.46 17.27 -14.64
CA GLU A 330 -25.07 16.61 -13.48
C GLU A 330 -24.51 15.19 -13.40
N GLN A 331 -23.35 15.05 -12.74
CA GLN A 331 -22.79 13.74 -12.41
C GLN A 331 -23.58 13.15 -11.23
N GLU A 332 -24.02 11.90 -11.35
CA GLU A 332 -24.55 11.16 -10.21
C GLU A 332 -23.40 10.87 -9.24
N ILE A 333 -23.48 11.44 -8.03
CA ILE A 333 -22.42 11.34 -7.02
C ILE A 333 -22.71 10.16 -6.10
N PRO A 334 -21.81 9.17 -6.00
CA PRO A 334 -21.97 8.03 -5.10
C PRO A 334 -22.24 8.42 -3.64
N GLU A 335 -23.21 7.77 -3.00
CA GLU A 335 -23.53 7.97 -1.58
C GLU A 335 -22.33 7.69 -0.65
N SER A 336 -21.37 6.86 -1.09
CA SER A 336 -20.11 6.61 -0.38
C SER A 336 -19.25 7.87 -0.16
N TYR A 337 -19.35 8.89 -1.02
CA TYR A 337 -18.69 10.18 -0.82
C TYR A 337 -19.41 11.09 0.20
N LEU A 338 -20.57 10.69 0.71
CA LEU A 338 -21.28 11.32 1.84
C LEU A 338 -21.29 10.43 3.10
N ALA A 339 -21.13 9.11 2.95
CA ALA A 339 -21.19 8.13 4.03
C ALA A 339 -20.03 8.25 5.03
N ALA A 340 -20.25 7.68 6.22
CA ALA A 340 -19.20 7.42 7.19
C ALA A 340 -18.42 6.12 6.87
N SER A 341 -17.21 6.00 7.41
CA SER A 341 -16.43 4.77 7.44
C SER A 341 -15.57 4.69 8.70
N ALA A 342 -14.80 3.61 8.87
CA ALA A 342 -13.88 3.43 9.99
C ALA A 342 -12.89 4.61 10.14
N LEU A 343 -12.40 5.13 9.02
CA LEU A 343 -11.46 6.27 8.98
C LEU A 343 -12.17 7.63 8.90
N VAL A 344 -13.40 7.69 8.37
CA VAL A 344 -14.15 8.94 8.12
C VAL A 344 -15.42 8.99 8.99
N ASN A 345 -15.26 9.33 10.28
CA ASN A 345 -16.32 9.21 11.29
C ASN A 345 -17.29 10.42 11.28
N VAL A 346 -18.09 10.54 10.21
CA VAL A 346 -19.05 11.66 9.98
C VAL A 346 -20.02 11.90 11.15
N GLU A 347 -20.39 10.84 11.87
CA GLU A 347 -21.32 10.90 13.01
C GLU A 347 -20.67 11.32 14.35
N HIS A 348 -19.35 11.50 14.40
CA HIS A 348 -18.66 11.77 15.66
C HIS A 348 -19.15 13.07 16.32
N THR A 349 -19.59 12.98 17.57
CA THR A 349 -20.31 14.08 18.25
C THR A 349 -19.49 15.37 18.40
N GLY A 350 -18.18 15.27 18.59
CA GLY A 350 -17.27 16.42 18.61
C GLY A 350 -17.17 17.13 17.27
N ILE A 351 -17.01 16.36 16.19
CA ILE A 351 -17.00 16.83 14.79
C ILE A 351 -18.33 17.49 14.45
N GLN A 352 -19.46 16.83 14.71
CA GLN A 352 -20.81 17.32 14.48
C GLN A 352 -21.06 18.68 15.18
N ALA A 353 -20.67 18.81 16.45
CA ALA A 353 -20.79 20.07 17.18
C ALA A 353 -19.91 21.17 16.57
N LYS A 354 -18.67 20.85 16.16
CA LYS A 354 -17.73 21.80 15.57
C LYS A 354 -18.17 22.29 14.19
N VAL A 355 -18.64 21.42 13.29
CA VAL A 355 -19.10 21.87 11.97
C VAL A 355 -20.34 22.76 12.07
N GLN A 356 -21.25 22.46 12.99
CA GLN A 356 -22.43 23.30 13.28
C GLN A 356 -22.07 24.68 13.87
N GLU A 357 -20.92 24.80 14.55
CA GLU A 357 -20.36 26.08 14.99
C GLU A 357 -19.74 26.85 13.81
N LEU A 358 -18.86 26.21 13.03
CA LEU A 358 -18.10 26.83 11.94
C LEU A 358 -18.99 27.31 10.77
N THR A 359 -20.00 26.51 10.40
CA THR A 359 -20.88 26.79 9.26
C THR A 359 -22.07 27.69 9.58
N LYS A 360 -22.15 28.19 10.82
CA LYS A 360 -23.33 28.91 11.34
C LYS A 360 -23.57 30.24 10.63
N GLY A 361 -24.52 30.23 9.70
CA GLY A 361 -24.89 31.42 8.92
C GLY A 361 -24.09 31.60 7.63
N LEU A 362 -23.34 30.58 7.22
CA LEU A 362 -22.77 30.47 5.87
C LEU A 362 -23.82 29.84 4.95
N GLU A 363 -24.10 30.47 3.80
CA GLU A 363 -25.18 30.02 2.90
C GLU A 363 -24.65 29.05 1.84
N SER A 364 -23.46 29.29 1.29
CA SER A 364 -22.88 28.46 0.22
C SER A 364 -21.94 27.37 0.73
N ASP A 365 -21.88 26.25 0.03
CA ASP A 365 -20.98 25.14 0.37
C ASP A 365 -19.50 25.50 0.22
N SER A 366 -19.17 26.45 -0.67
CA SER A 366 -17.82 27.02 -0.78
C SER A 366 -17.38 27.76 0.49
N GLU A 367 -18.28 28.51 1.12
CA GLU A 367 -17.99 29.18 2.41
C GLU A 367 -17.84 28.16 3.54
N LYS A 368 -18.71 27.14 3.58
CA LYS A 368 -18.63 26.04 4.56
C LYS A 368 -17.31 25.28 4.45
N LEU A 369 -16.94 24.86 3.24
CA LEU A 369 -15.68 24.15 2.97
C LEU A 369 -14.47 25.01 3.34
N ALA A 370 -14.47 26.31 3.01
CA ALA A 370 -13.38 27.21 3.39
C ALA A 370 -13.23 27.39 4.90
N ALA A 371 -14.34 27.44 5.65
CA ALA A 371 -14.33 27.50 7.11
C ALA A 371 -13.86 26.18 7.75
N ILE A 372 -14.24 25.04 7.18
CA ILE A 372 -13.79 23.70 7.59
C ILE A 372 -12.30 23.53 7.30
N HIS A 373 -11.84 23.85 6.10
CA HIS A 373 -10.42 23.78 5.70
C HIS A 373 -9.55 24.65 6.60
N LEU A 374 -9.95 25.90 6.86
CA LEU A 374 -9.22 26.77 7.80
C LEU A 374 -9.13 26.14 9.20
N PHE A 375 -10.25 25.63 9.73
CA PHE A 375 -10.24 24.96 11.04
C PHE A 375 -9.30 23.75 11.06
N VAL A 376 -9.35 22.85 10.07
CA VAL A 376 -8.47 21.67 10.03
C VAL A 376 -7.00 22.08 9.99
N ASN A 377 -6.66 23.12 9.21
CA ASN A 377 -5.27 23.59 9.09
C ASN A 377 -4.75 24.28 10.38
N GLU A 378 -5.63 24.91 11.17
CA GLU A 378 -5.26 25.53 12.45
C GLU A 378 -5.32 24.55 13.64
N HIS A 379 -6.21 23.55 13.58
CA HIS A 379 -6.45 22.56 14.64
C HIS A 379 -5.41 21.44 14.65
N MET A 380 -4.98 20.96 13.47
CA MET A 380 -3.93 19.94 13.31
C MET A 380 -2.52 20.55 13.55
N SER A 381 -2.32 21.06 14.76
CA SER A 381 -1.17 21.90 15.13
C SER A 381 0.13 21.15 15.38
N GLN A 382 0.09 19.82 15.50
CA GLN A 382 1.26 18.97 15.70
C GLN A 382 1.46 18.02 14.50
N LYS A 383 2.61 18.14 13.82
CA LYS A 383 3.04 17.08 12.90
C LYS A 383 3.63 15.94 13.72
N SER A 384 3.09 14.75 13.52
CA SER A 384 3.35 13.58 14.35
C SER A 384 3.14 12.34 13.47
N TYR A 385 4.20 11.58 13.22
CA TYR A 385 4.11 10.23 12.61
C TYR A 385 4.16 9.15 13.71
N SER A 386 3.86 9.53 14.96
CA SER A 386 3.98 8.70 16.17
C SER A 386 2.64 8.13 16.66
N LYS A 387 1.56 8.28 15.88
CA LYS A 387 0.23 7.77 16.20
C LYS A 387 -0.26 6.81 15.13
N ALA A 388 -1.04 5.85 15.61
CA ALA A 388 -1.83 4.95 14.77
C ALA A 388 -2.69 5.75 13.77
N MET A 389 -2.84 5.24 12.54
CA MET A 389 -3.66 5.82 11.44
C MET A 389 -4.95 6.42 12.01
N ALA A 390 -4.96 7.74 12.19
CA ALA A 390 -5.92 8.31 13.10
C ALA A 390 -7.25 8.45 12.34
N SER A 391 -8.31 7.84 12.88
CA SER A 391 -9.64 8.08 12.37
C SER A 391 -9.95 9.58 12.46
N ALA A 392 -10.89 10.10 11.69
CA ALA A 392 -11.30 11.50 11.79
C ALA A 392 -11.62 11.91 13.24
N ALA A 393 -12.18 11.00 14.05
CA ALA A 393 -12.37 11.20 15.48
C ALA A 393 -11.04 11.33 16.25
N ASP A 394 -10.09 10.40 16.06
CA ASP A 394 -8.78 10.43 16.71
C ASP A 394 -7.96 11.68 16.32
N ALA A 395 -7.97 12.06 15.04
CA ALA A 395 -7.35 13.28 14.53
C ALA A 395 -7.98 14.53 15.19
N TYR A 396 -9.32 14.57 15.29
CA TYR A 396 -10.04 15.66 15.95
C TYR A 396 -9.71 15.78 17.44
N GLU A 397 -9.61 14.68 18.19
CA GLU A 397 -9.29 14.73 19.62
C GLU A 397 -7.82 15.02 19.88
N SER A 398 -6.92 14.40 19.09
CA SER A 398 -5.47 14.46 19.31
C SER A 398 -4.79 15.74 18.82
N GLN A 399 -5.31 16.38 17.77
CA GLN A 399 -4.69 17.53 17.07
C GLN A 399 -3.33 17.20 16.40
N GLU A 400 -3.08 15.91 16.08
CA GLU A 400 -1.83 15.46 15.46
C GLU A 400 -2.06 14.51 14.27
N GLY A 401 -1.14 14.51 13.29
CA GLY A 401 -1.09 13.55 12.19
C GLY A 401 -0.38 14.06 10.92
N ASP A 402 -0.42 13.27 9.84
CA ASP A 402 0.13 13.62 8.52
C ASP A 402 -0.98 14.01 7.51
N CYS A 403 -0.66 14.02 6.21
CA CYS A 403 -1.65 14.28 5.15
C CYS A 403 -2.91 13.41 5.25
N THR A 404 -2.80 12.19 5.76
CA THR A 404 -3.89 11.24 5.94
C THR A 404 -4.89 11.74 6.97
N GLU A 405 -4.46 12.01 8.21
CA GLU A 405 -5.33 12.46 9.29
C GLU A 405 -5.99 13.81 8.98
N HIS A 406 -5.24 14.74 8.37
CA HIS A 406 -5.81 16.02 7.92
C HIS A 406 -6.92 15.80 6.88
N ALA A 407 -6.71 14.90 5.92
CA ALA A 407 -7.68 14.64 4.87
C ALA A 407 -8.88 13.81 5.36
N CYS A 408 -8.69 12.85 6.29
CA CYS A 408 -9.77 12.11 6.94
C CYS A 408 -10.66 13.04 7.78
N LEU A 409 -10.05 13.95 8.56
CA LEU A 409 -10.78 14.93 9.36
C LEU A 409 -11.56 15.92 8.47
N LEU A 410 -10.93 16.46 7.42
CA LEU A 410 -11.59 17.37 6.48
C LEU A 410 -12.74 16.67 5.75
N ALA A 411 -12.56 15.43 5.28
CA ALA A 411 -13.62 14.63 4.68
C ALA A 411 -14.79 14.42 5.65
N ALA A 412 -14.54 14.00 6.89
CA ALA A 412 -15.60 13.79 7.88
C ALA A 412 -16.37 15.08 8.18
N MET A 413 -15.66 16.21 8.29
CA MET A 413 -16.27 17.52 8.54
C MET A 413 -17.09 18.04 7.34
N ALA A 414 -16.62 17.85 6.11
CA ALA A 414 -17.34 18.26 4.91
C ALA A 414 -18.59 17.39 4.65
N ARG A 415 -18.45 16.05 4.76
CA ARG A 415 -19.57 15.11 4.70
C ARG A 415 -20.63 15.40 5.78
N ALA A 416 -20.20 15.77 6.98
CA ALA A 416 -21.10 16.12 8.10
C ALA A 416 -22.00 17.34 7.85
N VAL A 417 -21.67 18.18 6.87
CA VAL A 417 -22.53 19.32 6.43
C VAL A 417 -23.17 19.10 5.06
N GLY A 418 -23.14 17.86 4.54
CA GLY A 418 -23.79 17.45 3.30
C GLY A 418 -22.99 17.71 2.02
N ILE A 419 -21.70 18.02 2.13
CA ILE A 419 -20.81 18.20 0.97
C ILE A 419 -20.19 16.84 0.61
N PRO A 420 -20.41 16.29 -0.60
CA PRO A 420 -19.78 15.04 -1.01
C PRO A 420 -18.26 15.26 -1.15
N THR A 421 -17.46 14.48 -0.43
CA THR A 421 -16.01 14.66 -0.37
C THR A 421 -15.30 13.32 -0.48
N ARG A 422 -14.33 13.26 -1.40
CA ARG A 422 -13.46 12.09 -1.64
C ARG A 422 -12.02 12.39 -1.28
N MET A 423 -11.25 11.35 -1.01
CA MET A 423 -9.81 11.41 -0.79
C MET A 423 -9.13 11.30 -2.15
N ALA A 424 -8.23 12.22 -2.49
CA ALA A 424 -7.42 12.16 -3.70
C ALA A 424 -5.97 11.90 -3.32
N ALA A 425 -5.33 10.97 -4.01
CA ALA A 425 -3.96 10.53 -3.75
C ALA A 425 -3.08 10.76 -5.00
N GLY A 426 -1.82 11.10 -4.75
CA GLY A 426 -0.89 11.42 -5.82
C GLY A 426 0.40 12.04 -5.31
N PHE A 427 0.97 12.94 -6.11
CA PHE A 427 2.22 13.64 -5.82
C PHE A 427 2.01 15.14 -5.67
N VAL A 428 2.81 15.78 -4.82
CA VAL A 428 2.96 17.24 -4.78
C VAL A 428 4.41 17.65 -4.96
N ALA A 429 4.62 18.62 -5.84
CA ALA A 429 5.91 19.24 -6.11
C ALA A 429 6.37 20.14 -4.93
N VAL A 430 7.37 19.66 -4.19
CA VAL A 430 8.00 20.31 -3.03
C VAL A 430 9.44 20.74 -3.35
N PRO A 431 9.84 21.99 -3.03
CA PRO A 431 11.21 22.45 -3.24
C PRO A 431 12.13 21.94 -2.13
N ASP A 432 13.32 21.47 -2.51
CA ASP A 432 14.49 21.45 -1.62
C ASP A 432 15.65 22.20 -2.27
N GLY A 433 16.23 23.16 -1.54
CA GLY A 433 17.26 24.07 -2.03
C GLY A 433 16.89 24.75 -3.36
N ALA A 434 17.51 24.29 -4.44
CA ALA A 434 17.26 24.74 -5.82
C ALA A 434 16.59 23.68 -6.71
N ALA A 435 16.43 22.45 -6.19
CA ALA A 435 15.77 21.34 -6.86
C ALA A 435 14.26 21.32 -6.54
N MET A 436 13.55 20.40 -7.18
CA MET A 436 12.13 20.16 -7.01
C MET A 436 11.90 18.66 -6.99
N PHE A 437 11.13 18.18 -6.02
CA PHE A 437 10.81 16.77 -5.87
C PHE A 437 9.31 16.56 -5.86
N LEU A 438 8.83 15.49 -6.48
CA LEU A 438 7.51 14.95 -6.20
C LEU A 438 7.60 14.13 -4.90
N SER A 439 6.76 14.47 -3.93
CA SER A 439 6.53 13.68 -2.72
C SER A 439 5.11 13.14 -2.73
N TYR A 440 4.89 11.90 -2.28
CA TYR A 440 3.56 11.34 -2.14
C TYR A 440 2.74 12.17 -1.14
N HIS A 441 1.48 12.44 -1.48
CA HIS A 441 0.59 13.28 -0.68
C HIS A 441 -0.86 12.88 -0.89
N MET A 442 -1.66 13.03 0.16
CA MET A 442 -3.10 12.80 0.11
C MET A 442 -3.86 14.08 0.51
N TRP A 443 -4.93 14.39 -0.21
CA TRP A 443 -5.76 15.58 -0.03
C TRP A 443 -7.24 15.25 -0.30
N ASN A 444 -8.11 16.26 -0.30
CA ASN A 444 -9.54 16.06 -0.56
C ASN A 444 -9.99 16.74 -1.85
N GLU A 445 -11.01 16.18 -2.48
CA GLU A 445 -11.82 16.85 -3.49
C GLU A 445 -13.27 16.84 -3.02
N SER A 446 -13.93 18.01 -3.06
CA SER A 446 -15.32 18.19 -2.62
C SER A 446 -16.19 18.63 -3.79
N TYR A 447 -17.31 17.94 -4.02
CA TYR A 447 -18.20 18.24 -5.15
C TYR A 447 -19.09 19.45 -4.82
N ILE A 448 -18.86 20.57 -5.52
CA ILE A 448 -19.58 21.83 -5.31
C ILE A 448 -19.93 22.42 -6.69
N ASN A 449 -21.20 22.81 -6.89
CA ASN A 449 -21.68 23.48 -8.11
C ASN A 449 -21.30 22.78 -9.43
N GLY A 450 -21.29 21.44 -9.45
CA GLY A 450 -20.99 20.65 -10.64
C GLY A 450 -19.51 20.28 -10.84
N GLN A 451 -18.60 20.72 -9.96
CA GLN A 451 -17.15 20.53 -10.10
C GLN A 451 -16.53 19.89 -8.86
N TRP A 452 -15.41 19.18 -9.05
CA TRP A 452 -14.62 18.63 -7.95
C TRP A 452 -13.60 19.67 -7.47
N VAL A 453 -13.90 20.38 -6.39
CA VAL A 453 -13.07 21.45 -5.83
C VAL A 453 -12.04 20.85 -4.86
N PRO A 454 -10.73 20.91 -5.15
CA PRO A 454 -9.70 20.39 -4.27
C PRO A 454 -9.48 21.27 -3.03
N SER A 455 -9.12 20.62 -1.92
CA SER A 455 -8.77 21.23 -0.62
C SER A 455 -7.75 20.36 0.12
N ASP A 456 -6.70 20.97 0.68
CA ASP A 456 -5.60 20.28 1.38
C ASP A 456 -5.47 20.82 2.80
N GLY A 457 -5.95 20.06 3.78
CA GLY A 457 -5.91 20.42 5.20
C GLY A 457 -4.49 20.71 5.73
N THR A 458 -3.44 20.14 5.13
CA THR A 458 -2.05 20.38 5.56
C THR A 458 -1.51 21.76 5.18
N ARG A 459 -2.25 22.54 4.37
CA ARG A 459 -1.80 23.84 3.84
C ARG A 459 -2.81 24.96 4.13
N PRO A 460 -2.33 26.21 4.35
CA PRO A 460 -3.19 27.37 4.47
C PRO A 460 -4.07 27.59 3.24
N VAL A 461 -5.32 28.00 3.47
CA VAL A 461 -6.33 28.31 2.43
C VAL A 461 -5.87 29.43 1.47
N ALA A 462 -4.93 30.29 1.90
CA ALA A 462 -4.47 31.44 1.13
C ALA A 462 -3.42 31.06 0.06
N LYS A 463 -3.81 31.16 -1.22
CA LYS A 463 -3.02 30.82 -2.42
C LYS A 463 -2.80 29.30 -2.60
N PRO A 464 -3.86 28.52 -2.88
CA PRO A 464 -3.67 27.15 -3.35
C PRO A 464 -2.82 27.14 -4.63
N ARG A 465 -1.93 26.16 -4.74
CA ARG A 465 -1.05 25.95 -5.90
C ARG A 465 -1.33 24.59 -6.53
N TRP A 466 -2.55 24.39 -7.03
CA TRP A 466 -3.01 23.12 -7.62
C TRP A 466 -2.18 22.71 -8.85
N SER A 467 -1.51 23.65 -9.51
CA SER A 467 -0.48 23.37 -10.51
C SER A 467 0.71 22.51 -10.01
N ARG A 468 0.88 22.36 -8.69
CA ARG A 468 1.91 21.50 -8.09
C ARG A 468 1.47 20.05 -7.85
N TYR A 469 0.21 19.71 -8.10
CA TYR A 469 -0.40 18.43 -7.74
C TYR A 469 -0.54 17.56 -8.98
N ILE A 470 -0.05 16.33 -8.92
CA ILE A 470 -0.30 15.28 -9.91
C ILE A 470 -1.15 14.21 -9.25
N LYS A 471 -2.38 14.01 -9.71
CA LYS A 471 -3.31 13.01 -9.18
C LYS A 471 -3.11 11.68 -9.87
N ILE A 472 -3.11 10.60 -9.08
CA ILE A 472 -3.04 9.20 -9.53
C ILE A 472 -4.40 8.52 -9.31
N SER A 473 -5.05 8.78 -8.19
CA SER A 473 -6.25 8.05 -7.77
C SER A 473 -7.15 8.86 -6.84
N ASP A 474 -8.38 8.39 -6.62
CA ASP A 474 -9.24 8.80 -5.52
C ASP A 474 -10.05 7.64 -4.95
N THR A 475 -10.52 7.79 -3.71
CA THR A 475 -11.31 6.81 -2.98
C THR A 475 -12.32 7.49 -2.05
N ALA A 476 -13.39 6.78 -1.69
CA ALA A 476 -14.30 7.18 -0.62
C ALA A 476 -13.76 6.87 0.79
N LEU A 477 -12.69 6.07 0.91
CA LEU A 477 -12.31 5.31 2.10
C LEU A 477 -13.49 4.47 2.62
N SER A 478 -13.81 3.41 1.88
CA SER A 478 -14.90 2.48 2.13
C SER A 478 -14.45 1.06 1.80
N SER A 479 -14.83 0.11 2.65
CA SER A 479 -14.24 -1.23 2.86
C SER A 479 -14.08 -2.19 1.66
N GLU A 480 -14.42 -1.76 0.44
CA GLU A 480 -14.27 -2.52 -0.80
C GLU A 480 -13.12 -2.00 -1.70
N ASP A 481 -12.59 -0.78 -1.47
CA ASP A 481 -11.60 -0.11 -2.36
C ASP A 481 -10.24 0.23 -1.68
N ASP A 482 -10.10 0.04 -0.38
CA ASP A 482 -9.14 0.76 0.48
C ASP A 482 -7.63 0.45 0.31
N GLN A 483 -7.23 -0.36 -0.68
CA GLN A 483 -5.82 -0.73 -0.91
C GLN A 483 -5.28 -0.45 -2.32
N GLN A 484 -6.13 -0.31 -3.34
CA GLN A 484 -5.65 -0.12 -4.73
C GLN A 484 -5.00 1.26 -4.95
N TYR A 485 -5.53 2.30 -4.29
CA TYR A 485 -5.09 3.68 -4.50
C TYR A 485 -3.64 3.91 -4.04
N ALA A 486 -3.22 3.28 -2.94
CA ALA A 486 -1.86 3.34 -2.41
C ALA A 486 -0.89 2.51 -3.27
N LEU A 487 -1.34 1.37 -3.83
CA LEU A 487 -0.50 0.52 -4.68
C LEU A 487 -0.13 1.19 -6.00
N LYS A 488 -1.07 1.92 -6.64
CA LYS A 488 -0.75 2.74 -7.82
C LYS A 488 0.31 3.81 -7.52
N ALA A 489 0.35 4.37 -6.30
CA ALA A 489 1.39 5.30 -5.90
C ALA A 489 2.75 4.60 -5.67
N LEU A 490 2.77 3.49 -4.94
CA LEU A 490 3.98 2.72 -4.62
C LEU A 490 4.70 2.22 -5.88
N LEU A 491 3.96 1.76 -6.89
CA LEU A 491 4.48 1.33 -8.19
C LEU A 491 5.32 2.40 -8.91
N LEU A 492 4.97 3.66 -8.74
CA LEU A 492 5.62 4.78 -9.41
C LEU A 492 6.87 5.26 -8.65
N LEU A 493 7.10 4.83 -7.41
CA LEU A 493 8.22 5.34 -6.60
C LEU A 493 9.59 4.80 -7.03
N GLY A 494 9.69 3.55 -7.51
CA GLY A 494 10.98 2.94 -7.85
C GLY A 494 11.54 3.27 -9.23
N ASP A 495 10.74 3.84 -10.15
CA ASP A 495 11.12 3.96 -11.57
C ASP A 495 10.62 5.24 -12.30
N LEU A 496 9.70 6.02 -11.72
CA LEU A 496 9.13 7.17 -12.42
C LEU A 496 10.18 8.27 -12.66
N GLN A 497 10.47 8.57 -13.92
CA GLN A 497 11.30 9.70 -14.32
C GLN A 497 10.40 10.90 -14.65
N VAL A 498 10.63 12.06 -14.02
CA VAL A 498 9.78 13.26 -14.17
C VAL A 498 10.57 14.41 -14.77
N TYR A 499 10.07 14.97 -15.87
CA TYR A 499 10.68 16.09 -16.59
C TYR A 499 9.74 17.29 -16.68
N SER A 500 10.10 18.42 -16.07
CA SER A 500 9.44 19.72 -16.26
C SER A 500 9.81 20.34 -17.60
N LYS A 501 8.83 20.98 -18.28
CA LYS A 501 8.95 21.52 -19.65
C LYS A 501 8.83 23.04 -19.72
#